data_AF-A0A7C4E2Z6-F1
#
_entry.id   AF-A0A7C4E2Z6-F1
#
_cell.length_a   1.000
_cell.length_b   1.000
_cell.length_c   1.000
_cell.angle_alpha   90.00
_cell.angle_beta   90.00
_cell.angle_gamma   90.00
#
_symmetry.space_group_name_H-M   'P 1'
#
loop_
_entity.id
_entity.type
_entity.pdbx_description
1 polymer ?
#
loop_
_entity_poly.entity_id
_entity_poly.type
_entity_poly.pdbx_seq_one_letter_code
_entity_poly.pdbx_strand_id
1 'polypeptide(L)'
;MWVKVLKEFFWLWWDNLSKNILVSIIGFLVNIPTLALVMGLFIFMRVPFEATPTYEELVYFWLVMAVLFGMSIFFPSQIALLGVAKRFATGEHKKFFAEFFEELKLTWKKSLLGTFVSPIIMFLGVFAIIFYLSFFGPDNIIGVVLSVITFWYLVVIILFFVVLSVYIPFFPNDPLRVSIKRSWAIMMDNVFIVFLTVMMVIPIFIFNFISAIGMLLLYQGLVNSLFVAMFVVILRKYKVIEDVEDNRTIRDIFKPF
;
A
#
# COMPACT_ATOMS: atom_id res chain seq x y z
N MET A 1 -12.47 11.04 -12.52
CA MET A 1 -12.44 9.80 -11.72
C MET A 1 -11.63 9.98 -10.44
N TRP A 2 -10.42 10.54 -10.50
CA TRP A 2 -9.62 10.85 -9.29
C TRP A 2 -10.34 11.70 -8.25
N VAL A 3 -11.07 12.75 -8.66
CA VAL A 3 -11.91 13.54 -7.73
C VAL A 3 -12.98 12.68 -7.03
N LYS A 4 -13.55 11.67 -7.72
CA LYS A 4 -14.49 10.72 -7.10
C LYS A 4 -13.78 9.85 -6.07
N VAL A 5 -12.54 9.42 -6.33
CA VAL A 5 -11.71 8.69 -5.35
C VAL A 5 -11.46 9.54 -4.12
N LEU A 6 -11.08 10.81 -4.26
CA LEU A 6 -10.86 11.72 -3.13
C LEU A 6 -12.14 11.97 -2.32
N LYS A 7 -13.28 12.14 -2.99
CA LYS A 7 -14.59 12.28 -2.34
C LYS A 7 -14.94 11.01 -1.55
N GLU A 8 -14.87 9.85 -2.19
CA GLU A 8 -15.15 8.56 -1.56
C GLU A 8 -14.19 8.30 -0.38
N PHE A 9 -12.91 8.60 -0.55
CA PHE A 9 -11.89 8.51 0.50
C PHE A 9 -12.23 9.36 1.71
N PHE A 10 -12.57 10.64 1.50
CA PHE A 10 -12.91 11.56 2.58
C PHE A 10 -14.11 11.04 3.38
N TRP A 11 -15.18 10.63 2.71
CA TRP A 11 -16.39 10.11 3.37
C TRP A 11 -16.16 8.78 4.07
N LEU A 12 -15.49 7.84 3.40
CA LEU A 12 -15.17 6.54 3.97
C LEU A 12 -14.34 6.70 5.25
N TRP A 13 -13.37 7.63 5.23
CA TRP A 13 -12.52 7.90 6.37
C TRP A 13 -13.27 8.60 7.50
N TRP A 14 -14.01 9.67 7.19
CA TRP A 14 -14.74 10.51 8.15
C TRP A 14 -15.86 9.75 8.85
N ASP A 15 -16.72 9.07 8.09
CA ASP A 15 -17.87 8.33 8.63
C ASP A 15 -17.42 7.14 9.52
N ASN A 16 -16.19 6.65 9.32
CA ASN A 16 -15.62 5.53 10.07
C ASN A 16 -14.41 5.93 10.93
N LEU A 17 -14.30 7.21 11.34
CA LEU A 17 -13.11 7.74 12.03
C LEU A 17 -12.66 6.86 13.21
N SER A 18 -13.59 6.47 14.09
CA SER A 18 -13.28 5.64 15.26
C SER A 18 -12.69 4.27 14.88
N LYS A 19 -13.21 3.64 13.83
CA LYS A 19 -12.73 2.36 13.33
C LYS A 19 -11.40 2.51 12.59
N ASN A 20 -11.21 3.62 11.86
CA ASN A 20 -9.95 3.93 11.19
C ASN A 20 -8.81 4.22 12.18
N ILE A 21 -9.12 4.78 13.34
CA ILE A 21 -8.17 4.89 14.45
C ILE A 21 -7.78 3.50 14.97
N LEU A 22 -8.75 2.59 15.14
CA LEU A 22 -8.45 1.20 15.52
C LEU A 22 -7.61 0.45 14.48
N VAL A 23 -7.91 0.63 13.19
CA VAL A 23 -7.09 0.13 12.07
C VAL A 23 -5.66 0.65 12.19
N SER A 24 -5.48 1.93 12.55
CA SER A 24 -4.16 2.55 12.71
C SER A 24 -3.39 2.00 13.90
N ILE A 25 -4.03 1.89 15.06
CA ILE A 25 -3.39 1.31 16.25
C ILE A 25 -2.96 -0.12 15.98
N ILE A 26 -3.83 -0.94 15.40
CA ILE A 26 -3.52 -2.35 15.11
C ILE A 26 -2.47 -2.44 14.00
N GLY A 27 -2.58 -1.64 12.95
CA GLY A 27 -1.58 -1.55 11.89
C GLY A 27 -0.20 -1.18 12.44
N PHE A 28 -0.13 -0.21 13.34
CA PHE A 28 1.09 0.16 14.04
C PHE A 28 1.64 -1.01 14.85
N LEU A 29 0.83 -1.62 15.71
CA LEU A 29 1.24 -2.74 16.57
C LEU A 29 1.77 -3.93 15.77
N VAL A 30 1.14 -4.25 14.64
CA VAL A 30 1.57 -5.39 13.82
C VAL A 30 2.78 -5.06 12.94
N ASN A 31 3.07 -3.78 12.70
CA ASN A 31 4.30 -3.35 12.04
C ASN A 31 5.50 -3.25 13.00
N ILE A 32 5.31 -3.33 14.33
CA ILE A 32 6.42 -3.30 15.32
C ILE A 32 7.46 -4.40 15.04
N PRO A 33 7.09 -5.68 14.82
CA PRO A 33 8.07 -6.72 14.49
C PRO A 33 8.86 -6.40 13.22
N THR A 34 8.22 -5.83 12.20
CA THR A 34 8.90 -5.38 10.98
C THR A 34 9.88 -4.26 11.32
N LEU A 35 9.46 -3.22 12.03
CA LEU A 35 10.34 -2.11 12.49
C LEU A 35 11.51 -2.62 13.35
N ALA A 36 11.27 -3.59 14.22
CA ALA A 36 12.31 -4.22 15.04
C ALA A 36 13.31 -5.02 14.18
N LEU A 37 12.84 -5.73 13.16
CA LEU A 37 13.69 -6.39 12.15
C LEU A 37 14.54 -5.36 11.39
N VAL A 38 13.96 -4.23 11.00
CA VAL A 38 14.68 -3.13 10.35
C VAL A 38 15.80 -2.60 11.24
N MET A 39 15.44 -2.20 12.46
CA MET A 39 16.40 -1.68 13.43
C MET A 39 17.47 -2.71 13.78
N GLY A 40 17.08 -3.98 13.96
CA GLY A 40 17.99 -5.09 14.21
C GLY A 40 18.96 -5.34 13.05
N LEU A 41 18.50 -5.25 11.81
CA LEU A 41 19.33 -5.34 10.61
C LEU A 41 20.34 -4.18 10.53
N PHE A 42 19.91 -2.94 10.78
CA PHE A 42 20.82 -1.78 10.83
C PHE A 42 21.87 -1.91 11.94
N ILE A 43 21.47 -2.37 13.13
CA ILE A 43 22.37 -2.60 14.26
C ILE A 43 23.36 -3.74 13.94
N PHE A 44 22.87 -4.86 13.39
CA PHE A 44 23.69 -6.03 13.06
C PHE A 44 24.71 -5.72 11.97
N MET A 45 24.30 -4.97 10.93
CA MET A 45 25.18 -4.54 9.85
C MET A 45 26.15 -3.43 10.28
N ARG A 46 26.05 -2.94 11.53
CA ARG A 46 26.87 -1.85 12.08
C ARG A 46 26.94 -0.65 11.14
N VAL A 47 25.86 -0.35 10.42
CA VAL A 47 25.82 0.78 9.51
C VAL A 47 26.03 2.04 10.36
N PRO A 48 27.18 2.72 10.26
CA PRO A 48 27.37 3.93 11.02
C PRO A 48 26.40 4.96 10.45
N PHE A 49 25.51 5.49 11.29
CA PHE A 49 24.71 6.65 10.92
C PHE A 49 25.63 7.88 10.95
N GLU A 50 26.53 7.97 9.98
CA GLU A 50 27.29 9.19 9.73
C GLU A 50 26.35 10.23 9.07
N ALA A 51 26.60 11.51 9.32
CA ALA A 51 25.78 12.60 8.76
C ALA A 51 25.80 12.61 7.21
N THR A 52 26.83 12.02 6.61
CA THR A 52 26.96 11.80 5.16
C THR A 52 27.20 10.32 4.91
N PRO A 53 26.17 9.54 4.53
CA PRO A 53 26.34 8.12 4.27
C PRO A 53 27.22 7.89 3.05
N THR A 54 28.04 6.83 3.10
CA THR A 54 28.83 6.41 1.95
C THR A 54 27.93 5.85 0.84
N TYR A 55 28.45 5.75 -0.40
CA TYR A 55 27.68 5.15 -1.51
C TYR A 55 27.26 3.71 -1.21
N GLU A 56 28.13 2.92 -0.56
CA GLU A 56 27.83 1.54 -0.18
C GLU A 56 26.69 1.48 0.84
N GLU A 57 26.70 2.34 1.86
CA GLU A 57 25.63 2.43 2.86
C GLU A 57 24.29 2.82 2.24
N LEU A 58 24.28 3.75 1.28
CA LEU A 58 23.09 4.11 0.52
C LEU A 58 22.56 2.94 -0.31
N VAL A 59 23.44 2.19 -0.97
CA VAL A 59 23.07 0.98 -1.72
C VAL A 59 22.43 -0.05 -0.79
N TYR A 60 23.04 -0.35 0.34
CA TYR A 60 22.48 -1.27 1.34
C TYR A 60 21.14 -0.79 1.88
N PHE A 61 21.03 0.51 2.21
CA PHE A 61 19.79 1.12 2.66
C PHE A 61 18.66 0.90 1.64
N TRP A 62 18.89 1.19 0.36
CA TRP A 62 17.88 1.03 -0.67
C TRP A 62 17.47 -0.42 -0.90
N LEU A 63 18.42 -1.37 -0.85
CA LEU A 63 18.12 -2.80 -0.96
C LEU A 63 17.28 -3.30 0.22
N VAL A 64 17.62 -2.89 1.45
CA VAL A 64 16.85 -3.22 2.64
C VAL A 64 15.46 -2.60 2.57
N MET A 65 15.35 -1.33 2.20
CA MET A 65 14.06 -0.65 2.02
C MET A 65 13.19 -1.32 0.96
N ALA A 66 13.78 -1.82 -0.13
CA ALA A 66 13.06 -2.57 -1.16
C ALA A 66 12.44 -3.85 -0.61
N VAL A 67 13.22 -4.62 0.18
CA VAL A 67 12.74 -5.84 0.84
C VAL A 67 11.60 -5.52 1.79
N LEU A 68 11.78 -4.53 2.66
CA LEU A 68 10.78 -4.15 3.66
C LEU A 68 9.49 -3.65 3.03
N PHE A 69 9.61 -2.82 1.99
CA PHE A 69 8.47 -2.33 1.24
C PHE A 69 7.70 -3.49 0.61
N GLY A 70 8.40 -4.42 -0.07
CA GLY A 70 7.79 -5.64 -0.60
C GLY A 70 7.04 -6.43 0.47
N MET A 71 7.71 -6.73 1.60
CA MET A 71 7.11 -7.47 2.70
C MET A 71 5.84 -6.78 3.23
N SER A 72 5.92 -5.46 3.41
CA SER A 72 4.84 -4.67 4.02
C SER A 72 3.56 -4.64 3.19
N ILE A 73 3.64 -4.62 1.85
CA ILE A 73 2.46 -4.52 0.98
C ILE A 73 1.56 -5.75 1.12
N PHE A 74 2.15 -6.93 1.27
CA PHE A 74 1.43 -8.21 1.32
C PHE A 74 1.38 -8.84 2.69
N PHE A 75 1.89 -8.18 3.72
CA PHE A 75 1.92 -8.75 5.06
C PHE A 75 0.51 -9.17 5.49
N PRO A 76 0.29 -10.37 6.05
CA PRO A 76 -1.07 -10.89 6.28
C PRO A 76 -2.00 -9.98 7.07
N SER A 77 -1.47 -9.28 8.08
CA SER A 77 -2.26 -8.30 8.83
C SER A 77 -2.61 -7.06 8.01
N GLN A 78 -1.74 -6.61 7.11
CA GLN A 78 -2.01 -5.46 6.25
C GLN A 78 -3.14 -5.78 5.28
N ILE A 79 -3.10 -6.96 4.67
CA ILE A 79 -4.18 -7.45 3.80
C ILE A 79 -5.49 -7.62 4.60
N ALA A 80 -5.42 -8.14 5.83
CA ALA A 80 -6.60 -8.26 6.69
C ALA A 80 -7.19 -6.89 7.07
N LEU A 81 -6.35 -5.89 7.38
CA LEU A 81 -6.80 -4.52 7.66
C LEU A 81 -7.42 -3.84 6.44
N LEU A 82 -6.94 -4.14 5.23
CA LEU A 82 -7.59 -3.73 3.99
C LEU A 82 -8.96 -4.41 3.82
N GLY A 83 -9.09 -5.68 4.20
CA GLY A 83 -10.38 -6.40 4.22
C GLY A 83 -11.38 -5.81 5.22
N VAL A 84 -10.90 -5.41 6.41
CA VAL A 84 -11.73 -4.69 7.39
C VAL A 84 -12.15 -3.32 6.86
N ALA A 85 -11.23 -2.55 6.26
CA ALA A 85 -11.53 -1.26 5.65
C ALA A 85 -12.52 -1.39 4.47
N LYS A 86 -12.42 -2.47 3.67
CA LYS A 86 -13.41 -2.82 2.63
C LYS A 86 -14.81 -2.95 3.22
N ARG A 87 -14.98 -3.66 4.34
CA ARG A 87 -16.30 -3.85 4.96
C ARG A 87 -16.94 -2.53 5.41
N PHE A 88 -16.12 -1.55 5.77
CA PHE A 88 -16.60 -0.20 6.06
C PHE A 88 -17.20 0.48 4.81
N ALA A 89 -16.58 0.28 3.65
CA ALA A 89 -17.06 0.82 2.39
C ALA A 89 -18.32 0.11 1.85
N THR A 90 -18.53 -1.16 2.22
CA THR A 90 -19.71 -1.95 1.80
C THR A 90 -20.84 -1.95 2.82
N GLY A 91 -20.70 -1.24 3.95
CA GLY A 91 -21.74 -1.12 4.99
C GLY A 91 -21.93 -2.36 5.86
N GLU A 92 -21.04 -3.36 5.77
CA GLU A 92 -21.07 -4.52 6.66
C GLU A 92 -20.40 -4.15 7.99
N HIS A 93 -21.18 -4.10 9.08
CA HIS A 93 -20.67 -3.71 10.40
C HIS A 93 -20.96 -4.80 11.43
N LYS A 94 -19.93 -5.57 11.80
CA LYS A 94 -19.89 -6.47 12.95
C LYS A 94 -18.79 -6.00 13.93
N LYS A 95 -18.37 -6.90 14.81
CA LYS A 95 -17.30 -6.67 15.80
C LYS A 95 -15.94 -6.65 15.10
N PHE A 96 -15.23 -5.52 15.18
CA PHE A 96 -13.92 -5.27 14.52
C PHE A 96 -12.93 -6.45 14.61
N PHE A 97 -12.66 -6.95 15.82
CA PHE A 97 -11.66 -8.01 16.01
C PHE A 97 -12.08 -9.32 15.34
N ALA A 98 -13.37 -9.67 15.38
CA ALA A 98 -13.86 -10.87 14.73
C ALA A 98 -13.69 -10.77 13.21
N GLU A 99 -14.01 -9.62 12.63
CA GLU A 99 -13.81 -9.34 11.21
C GLU A 99 -12.34 -9.42 10.82
N PHE A 100 -11.44 -8.81 11.61
CA PHE A 100 -10.00 -8.87 11.37
C PHE A 100 -9.48 -10.32 11.30
N PHE A 101 -9.84 -11.17 12.28
CA PHE A 101 -9.41 -12.56 12.29
C PHE A 101 -10.05 -13.40 11.18
N GLU A 102 -11.27 -13.08 10.77
CA GLU A 102 -11.93 -13.71 9.63
C GLU A 102 -11.20 -13.37 8.32
N GLU A 103 -10.94 -12.08 8.07
CA GLU A 103 -10.19 -11.61 6.89
C GLU A 103 -8.76 -12.17 6.86
N LEU A 104 -8.10 -12.22 8.02
CA LEU A 104 -6.78 -12.81 8.15
C LEU A 104 -6.78 -14.28 7.73
N LYS A 105 -7.75 -15.07 8.21
CA LYS A 105 -7.87 -16.49 7.84
C LYS A 105 -8.15 -16.68 6.34
N LEU A 106 -9.04 -15.86 5.78
CA LEU A 106 -9.41 -15.94 4.36
C LEU A 106 -8.25 -15.61 3.42
N THR A 107 -7.44 -14.61 3.78
CA THR A 107 -6.38 -14.08 2.92
C THR A 107 -4.99 -14.62 3.26
N TRP A 108 -4.83 -15.39 4.35
CA TRP A 108 -3.56 -15.87 4.89
C TRP A 108 -2.62 -16.47 3.84
N LYS A 109 -3.09 -17.43 3.05
CA LYS A 109 -2.23 -18.15 2.10
C LYS A 109 -1.68 -17.23 1.00
N LYS A 110 -2.53 -16.37 0.45
CA LYS A 110 -2.17 -15.45 -0.64
C LYS A 110 -1.25 -14.34 -0.13
N SER A 111 -1.59 -13.77 1.02
CA SER A 111 -0.78 -12.73 1.67
C SER A 111 0.59 -13.26 2.08
N LEU A 112 0.67 -14.46 2.67
CA LEU A 112 1.94 -15.08 3.03
C LEU A 112 2.83 -15.32 1.80
N LEU A 113 2.27 -15.86 0.71
CA LEU A 113 3.02 -16.04 -0.53
C LEU A 113 3.50 -14.68 -1.10
N GLY A 114 2.61 -13.68 -1.13
CA GLY A 114 2.97 -12.33 -1.54
C GLY A 114 4.09 -11.72 -0.69
N THR A 115 4.07 -11.97 0.63
CA THR A 115 5.08 -11.51 1.59
C THR A 115 6.46 -12.09 1.31
N PHE A 116 6.56 -13.30 0.77
CA PHE A 116 7.85 -13.91 0.41
C PHE A 116 8.31 -13.60 -1.01
N VAL A 117 7.38 -13.46 -1.96
CA VAL A 117 7.72 -13.26 -3.37
C VAL A 117 8.00 -11.79 -3.69
N SER A 118 7.18 -10.87 -3.16
CA SER A 118 7.32 -9.44 -3.45
C SER A 118 8.65 -8.82 -2.99
N PRO A 119 9.26 -9.18 -1.84
CA PRO A 119 10.56 -8.62 -1.45
C PRO A 119 11.67 -9.04 -2.41
N ILE A 120 11.61 -10.28 -2.93
CA ILE A 120 12.57 -10.77 -3.91
C ILE A 120 12.47 -9.95 -5.20
N ILE A 121 11.24 -9.71 -5.69
CA ILE A 121 11.02 -8.90 -6.90
C ILE A 121 11.51 -7.46 -6.68
N MET A 122 11.18 -6.86 -5.53
CA MET A 122 11.61 -5.50 -5.19
C MET A 122 13.14 -5.40 -5.05
N PHE A 123 13.75 -6.36 -4.36
CA PHE A 123 15.21 -6.45 -4.21
C PHE A 123 15.89 -6.56 -5.57
N LEU A 124 15.46 -7.47 -6.44
CA LEU A 124 16.03 -7.65 -7.77
C LEU A 124 15.87 -6.39 -8.64
N GLY A 125 14.74 -5.70 -8.54
CA GLY A 125 14.51 -4.46 -9.27
C GLY A 125 15.45 -3.34 -8.83
N VAL A 126 15.59 -3.11 -7.52
CA VAL A 126 16.53 -2.11 -6.99
C VAL A 126 17.98 -2.51 -7.24
N PHE A 127 18.32 -3.79 -7.07
CA PHE A 127 19.63 -4.32 -7.38
C PHE A 127 20.01 -4.10 -8.86
N ALA A 128 19.10 -4.33 -9.80
CA ALA A 128 19.35 -4.10 -11.21
C ALA A 128 19.62 -2.62 -11.53
N ILE A 129 18.89 -1.69 -10.92
CA ILE A 129 19.13 -0.24 -11.08
C ILE A 129 20.55 0.11 -10.63
N ILE A 130 20.94 -0.35 -9.45
CA ILE A 130 22.26 -0.12 -8.85
C ILE A 130 23.36 -0.78 -9.70
N PHE A 131 23.13 -2.00 -10.17
CA PHE A 131 24.04 -2.73 -11.05
C PHE A 131 24.31 -1.95 -12.34
N TYR A 132 23.28 -1.46 -13.03
CA TYR A 132 23.46 -0.72 -14.29
C TYR A 132 24.23 0.60 -14.10
N LEU A 133 23.98 1.33 -13.00
CA LEU A 133 24.73 2.55 -12.68
C LEU A 133 26.19 2.24 -12.32
N SER A 134 26.43 1.15 -11.60
CA SER A 134 27.77 0.81 -11.10
C SER A 134 28.65 0.12 -12.15
N PHE A 135 28.07 -0.73 -13.01
CA PHE A 135 28.80 -1.51 -14.00
C PHE A 135 29.24 -0.66 -15.21
N PHE A 136 28.37 0.21 -15.71
CA PHE A 136 28.68 1.06 -16.86
C PHE A 136 29.33 2.39 -16.46
N GLY A 137 29.22 2.78 -15.19
CA GLY A 137 29.61 4.08 -14.67
C GLY A 137 28.50 5.13 -14.80
N PRO A 138 28.40 6.10 -13.87
CA PRO A 138 27.32 7.09 -13.85
C PRO A 138 27.32 8.03 -15.06
N ASP A 139 28.47 8.23 -15.70
CA ASP A 139 28.63 9.09 -16.89
C ASP A 139 28.29 8.37 -18.20
N ASN A 140 28.03 7.06 -18.15
CA ASN A 140 27.73 6.27 -19.32
C ASN A 140 26.22 6.26 -19.61
N ILE A 141 25.86 6.84 -20.75
CA ILE A 141 24.47 6.97 -21.22
C ILE A 141 23.75 5.62 -21.23
N ILE A 142 24.43 4.52 -21.60
CA ILE A 142 23.81 3.18 -21.66
C ILE A 142 23.37 2.73 -20.27
N GLY A 143 24.24 2.88 -19.26
CA GLY A 143 23.93 2.54 -17.87
C GLY A 143 22.75 3.36 -17.35
N VAL A 144 22.79 4.67 -17.56
CA VAL A 144 21.72 5.60 -17.15
C VAL A 144 20.39 5.23 -17.79
N VAL A 145 20.35 4.96 -19.10
CA VAL A 145 19.11 4.58 -19.81
C VAL A 145 18.55 3.26 -19.28
N LEU A 146 19.38 2.24 -19.08
CA LEU A 146 18.95 0.96 -18.52
C LEU A 146 18.42 1.11 -17.09
N SER A 147 19.06 1.95 -16.26
CA SER A 147 18.58 2.26 -14.91
C SER A 147 17.23 2.97 -14.92
N VAL A 148 17.03 3.94 -15.82
CA VAL A 148 15.75 4.67 -15.96
C VAL A 148 14.63 3.74 -16.42
N ILE A 149 14.89 2.88 -17.42
CA ILE A 149 13.91 1.88 -17.87
C ILE A 149 13.56 0.93 -16.73
N THR A 150 14.56 0.43 -16.01
CA THR A 150 14.36 -0.48 -14.86
C THR A 150 13.58 0.20 -13.74
N PHE A 151 13.87 1.47 -13.46
CA PHE A 151 13.13 2.28 -12.48
C PHE A 151 11.65 2.36 -12.83
N TRP A 152 11.31 2.69 -14.08
CA TRP A 152 9.90 2.74 -14.50
C TRP A 152 9.22 1.38 -14.48
N TYR A 153 9.94 0.31 -14.80
CA TYR A 153 9.43 -1.05 -14.63
C TYR A 153 9.11 -1.37 -13.16
N LEU A 154 9.99 -0.97 -12.24
CA LEU A 154 9.76 -1.08 -10.79
C LEU A 154 8.53 -0.26 -10.36
N VAL A 155 8.35 0.95 -10.88
CA VAL A 155 7.13 1.75 -10.63
C VAL A 155 5.89 0.98 -11.05
N VAL A 156 5.86 0.40 -12.26
CA VAL A 156 4.72 -0.41 -12.74
C VAL A 156 4.46 -1.62 -11.84
N ILE A 157 5.52 -2.30 -11.38
CA ILE A 157 5.40 -3.42 -10.42
C ILE A 157 4.78 -2.94 -9.10
N ILE A 158 5.20 -1.79 -8.57
CA ILE A 158 4.64 -1.22 -7.33
C ILE A 158 3.16 -0.93 -7.51
N LEU A 159 2.76 -0.27 -8.61
CA LEU A 159 1.36 0.01 -8.91
C LEU A 159 0.54 -1.30 -9.00
N PHE A 160 1.09 -2.32 -9.66
CA PHE A 160 0.48 -3.64 -9.72
C PHE A 160 0.32 -4.28 -8.33
N PHE A 161 1.35 -4.23 -7.49
CA PHE A 161 1.30 -4.80 -6.14
C PHE A 161 0.26 -4.12 -5.26
N VAL A 162 0.12 -2.79 -5.36
CA VAL A 162 -0.92 -2.03 -4.65
C VAL A 162 -2.31 -2.46 -5.11
N VAL A 163 -2.55 -2.60 -6.42
CA VAL A 163 -3.86 -3.07 -6.90
C VAL A 163 -4.12 -4.52 -6.47
N LEU A 164 -3.11 -5.39 -6.54
CA LEU A 164 -3.24 -6.79 -6.14
C LEU A 164 -3.51 -6.94 -4.64
N SER A 165 -2.86 -6.15 -3.79
CA SER A 165 -3.05 -6.21 -2.33
C SER A 165 -4.47 -5.83 -1.94
N VAL A 166 -5.10 -4.89 -2.66
CA VAL A 166 -6.51 -4.51 -2.45
C VAL A 166 -7.46 -5.48 -3.13
N TYR A 167 -7.10 -6.08 -4.28
CA TYR A 167 -7.95 -7.06 -4.96
C TYR A 167 -8.19 -8.31 -4.11
N ILE A 168 -7.15 -8.82 -3.44
CA ILE A 168 -7.20 -10.06 -2.65
C ILE A 168 -8.35 -10.08 -1.62
N PRO A 169 -8.52 -9.06 -0.75
CA PRO A 169 -9.63 -9.03 0.20
C PRO A 169 -11.00 -8.74 -0.45
N PHE A 170 -11.05 -8.13 -1.63
CA PHE A 170 -12.30 -7.97 -2.36
C PHE A 170 -12.83 -9.29 -2.93
N PHE A 171 -11.94 -10.13 -3.46
CA PHE A 171 -12.26 -11.41 -4.07
C PHE A 171 -11.41 -12.55 -3.45
N PRO A 172 -11.64 -12.90 -2.16
CA PRO A 172 -10.79 -13.84 -1.43
C PRO A 172 -10.85 -15.26 -2.00
N ASN A 173 -11.96 -15.64 -2.65
CA ASN A 173 -12.17 -16.97 -3.21
C ASN A 173 -11.56 -17.16 -4.61
N ASP A 174 -11.14 -16.09 -5.30
CA ASP A 174 -10.55 -16.20 -6.64
C ASP A 174 -9.21 -16.95 -6.58
N PRO A 175 -8.88 -17.85 -7.52
CA PRO A 175 -7.53 -18.42 -7.60
C PRO A 175 -6.48 -17.33 -7.80
N LEU A 176 -5.27 -17.49 -7.24
CA LEU A 176 -4.22 -16.47 -7.32
C LEU A 176 -3.89 -16.05 -8.77
N ARG A 177 -3.87 -17.00 -9.70
CA ARG A 177 -3.67 -16.74 -11.13
C ARG A 177 -4.72 -15.77 -11.70
N VAL A 178 -5.97 -15.90 -11.26
CA VAL A 178 -7.07 -15.01 -11.65
C VAL A 178 -6.90 -13.64 -11.02
N SER A 179 -6.55 -13.59 -9.73
CA SER A 179 -6.26 -12.33 -9.02
C SER A 179 -5.13 -11.55 -9.69
N ILE A 180 -4.03 -12.20 -10.08
CA ILE A 180 -2.91 -11.58 -10.80
C ILE A 180 -3.38 -11.02 -12.15
N LYS A 181 -4.05 -11.85 -12.97
CA LYS A 181 -4.49 -11.43 -14.31
C LYS A 181 -5.46 -10.25 -14.26
N ARG A 182 -6.44 -10.30 -13.36
CA ARG A 182 -7.44 -9.24 -13.21
C ARG A 182 -6.85 -7.97 -12.59
N SER A 183 -5.99 -8.10 -11.59
CA SER A 183 -5.30 -6.94 -10.99
C SER A 183 -4.41 -6.24 -12.01
N TRP A 184 -3.73 -6.99 -12.87
CA TRP A 184 -2.93 -6.42 -13.97
C TRP A 184 -3.81 -5.66 -14.96
N ALA A 185 -4.92 -6.26 -15.40
CA ALA A 185 -5.84 -5.60 -16.33
C ALA A 185 -6.44 -4.31 -15.72
N ILE A 186 -6.86 -4.36 -14.45
CA ILE A 186 -7.38 -3.20 -13.71
C ILE A 186 -6.32 -2.11 -13.59
N MET A 187 -5.10 -2.47 -13.21
CA MET A 187 -3.99 -1.53 -13.07
C MET A 187 -3.70 -0.84 -14.41
N MET A 188 -3.57 -1.59 -15.50
CA MET A 188 -3.25 -1.04 -16.82
C MET A 188 -4.35 -0.10 -17.34
N ASP A 189 -5.64 -0.45 -17.17
CA ASP A 189 -6.75 0.41 -17.62
C ASP A 189 -6.95 1.66 -16.74
N ASN A 190 -6.34 1.70 -15.55
CA ASN A 190 -6.48 2.81 -14.60
C ASN A 190 -5.13 3.33 -14.10
N VAL A 191 -4.06 3.17 -14.89
CA VAL A 191 -2.67 3.39 -14.44
C VAL A 191 -2.47 4.76 -13.84
N PHE A 192 -3.07 5.79 -14.46
CA PHE A 192 -2.98 7.17 -14.00
C PHE A 192 -3.63 7.38 -12.63
N ILE A 193 -4.78 6.76 -12.39
CA ILE A 193 -5.50 6.89 -11.12
C ILE A 193 -4.74 6.15 -10.03
N VAL A 194 -4.29 4.91 -10.30
CA VAL A 194 -3.49 4.13 -9.35
C VAL A 194 -2.20 4.87 -9.00
N PHE A 195 -1.52 5.46 -9.99
CA PHE A 195 -0.32 6.26 -9.79
C PHE A 195 -0.59 7.47 -8.88
N LEU A 196 -1.64 8.25 -9.14
CA LEU A 196 -2.02 9.38 -8.28
C LEU A 196 -2.37 8.94 -6.87
N THR A 197 -3.07 7.81 -6.69
CA THR A 197 -3.37 7.23 -5.38
C THR A 197 -2.09 6.90 -4.61
N VAL A 198 -1.12 6.25 -5.25
CA VAL A 198 0.16 5.92 -4.63
C VAL A 198 0.94 7.18 -4.29
N MET A 199 0.95 8.19 -5.16
CA MET A 199 1.59 9.48 -4.88
C MET A 199 0.95 10.20 -3.69
N MET A 200 -0.36 10.07 -3.47
CA MET A 200 -1.08 10.65 -2.33
C MET A 200 -0.68 10.02 -0.99
N VAL A 201 -0.06 8.83 -0.98
CA VAL A 201 0.48 8.24 0.25
C VAL A 201 1.65 9.07 0.80
N ILE A 202 2.43 9.73 -0.05
CA ILE A 202 3.58 10.56 0.37
C ILE A 202 3.16 11.74 1.26
N PRO A 203 2.21 12.62 0.86
CA PRO A 203 1.77 13.70 1.73
C PRO A 203 1.04 13.17 2.98
N ILE A 204 0.29 12.06 2.90
CA ILE A 204 -0.28 11.39 4.09
C ILE A 204 0.83 10.97 5.04
N PHE A 205 1.90 10.35 4.54
CA PHE A 205 3.05 9.95 5.33
C PHE A 205 3.72 11.16 5.97
N ILE A 206 4.04 12.22 5.21
CA ILE A 206 4.69 13.43 5.72
C ILE A 206 3.85 14.09 6.83
N PHE A 207 2.54 14.26 6.59
CA PHE A 207 1.62 14.84 7.57
C PHE A 207 1.59 14.05 8.89
N ASN A 208 1.54 12.72 8.80
CA ASN A 208 1.50 11.85 9.97
C ASN A 208 2.84 11.74 10.68
N PHE A 209 3.95 11.76 9.92
CA PHE A 209 5.31 11.71 10.45
C PHE A 209 5.61 12.94 11.31
N ILE A 210 5.22 14.14 10.86
CA ILE A 210 5.44 15.39 11.61
C ILE A 210 4.77 15.38 12.98
N SER A 211 3.61 14.71 13.11
CA SER A 211 2.82 14.76 14.34
C SER A 211 3.12 13.63 15.34
N ALA A 212 3.98 12.65 15.00
CA ALA A 212 4.32 11.42 15.75
C ALA A 212 3.11 10.55 16.18
N ILE A 213 2.15 11.14 16.88
CA ILE A 213 0.80 10.65 17.17
C ILE A 213 0.04 10.33 15.87
N GLY A 214 0.20 11.11 14.80
CA GLY A 214 -0.45 10.82 13.51
C GLY A 214 -0.02 9.48 12.92
N MET A 215 1.25 9.10 13.07
CA MET A 215 1.73 7.78 12.64
C MET A 215 1.04 6.63 13.37
N LEU A 216 0.71 6.83 14.66
CA LEU A 216 0.06 5.80 15.46
C LEU A 216 -1.46 5.77 15.28
N LEU A 217 -2.10 6.93 15.17
CA LEU A 217 -3.57 7.03 15.20
C LEU A 217 -4.24 7.15 13.83
N LEU A 218 -3.52 7.60 12.79
CA LEU A 218 -4.18 8.03 11.55
C LEU A 218 -3.59 7.37 10.29
N TYR A 219 -2.28 7.13 10.25
CA TYR A 219 -1.57 6.76 9.02
C TYR A 219 -2.18 5.53 8.31
N GLN A 220 -2.27 4.38 8.97
CA GLN A 220 -2.76 3.16 8.32
C GLN A 220 -4.24 3.27 7.92
N GLY A 221 -5.07 3.89 8.77
CA GLY A 221 -6.49 4.10 8.49
C GLY A 221 -6.71 4.98 7.27
N LEU A 222 -5.93 6.06 7.12
CA LEU A 222 -5.96 6.93 5.94
C LEU A 222 -5.51 6.19 4.68
N VAL A 223 -4.38 5.50 4.73
CA VAL A 223 -3.84 4.76 3.57
C VAL A 223 -4.80 3.65 3.12
N ASN A 224 -5.31 2.86 4.06
CA ASN A 224 -6.26 1.79 3.75
C ASN A 224 -7.57 2.35 3.18
N SER A 225 -8.11 3.41 3.77
CA SER A 225 -9.32 4.07 3.25
C SER A 225 -9.10 4.61 1.84
N LEU A 226 -7.94 5.21 1.57
CA LEU A 226 -7.60 5.73 0.25
C LEU A 226 -7.56 4.62 -0.81
N PHE A 227 -6.89 3.51 -0.50
CA PHE A 227 -6.78 2.37 -1.41
C PHE A 227 -8.11 1.65 -1.64
N VAL A 228 -8.93 1.48 -0.58
CA VAL A 228 -10.28 0.92 -0.69
C VAL A 228 -11.17 1.85 -1.52
N ALA A 229 -11.18 3.15 -1.24
CA ALA A 229 -11.96 4.13 -2.01
C ALA A 229 -11.59 4.14 -3.49
N MET A 230 -10.28 4.09 -3.80
CA MET A 230 -9.81 3.94 -5.18
C MET A 230 -10.42 2.70 -5.84
N PHE A 231 -10.31 1.55 -5.17
CA PHE A 231 -10.76 0.28 -5.75
C PHE A 231 -12.29 0.21 -5.88
N VAL A 232 -13.05 0.75 -4.94
CA VAL A 232 -14.52 0.86 -5.04
C VAL A 232 -14.92 1.70 -6.25
N VAL A 233 -14.31 2.87 -6.46
CA VAL A 233 -14.60 3.73 -7.62
C VAL A 233 -14.26 3.02 -8.94
N ILE A 234 -13.17 2.25 -8.97
CA ILE A 234 -12.79 1.41 -10.12
C ILE A 234 -13.82 0.29 -10.34
N LEU A 235 -14.26 -0.41 -9.29
CA LEU A 235 -15.24 -1.48 -9.44
C LEU A 235 -16.63 -0.97 -9.88
N ARG A 236 -17.04 0.23 -9.45
CA ARG A 236 -18.24 0.92 -9.95
C ARG A 236 -18.13 1.26 -11.44
N LYS A 237 -16.96 1.71 -11.92
CA LYS A 237 -16.70 1.94 -13.37
C LYS A 237 -17.00 0.69 -14.20
N TYR A 238 -16.68 -0.50 -13.68
CA TYR A 238 -16.95 -1.78 -14.35
C TYR A 238 -18.29 -2.42 -13.99
N LYS A 239 -19.17 -1.74 -13.23
CA LYS A 239 -20.47 -2.25 -12.76
C LYS A 239 -20.36 -3.59 -12.01
N VAL A 240 -19.25 -3.81 -11.32
CA VAL A 240 -19.04 -5.01 -10.48
C VAL A 240 -19.72 -4.85 -9.12
N ILE A 241 -19.91 -3.60 -8.68
CA ILE A 241 -20.62 -3.22 -7.46
C ILE A 241 -21.67 -2.16 -7.85
N GLU A 242 -22.83 -2.16 -7.19
CA GLU A 242 -23.91 -1.19 -7.43
C GLU A 242 -23.46 0.25 -7.15
N ASP A 243 -24.01 1.18 -7.94
CA ASP A 243 -23.93 2.60 -7.67
C ASP A 243 -24.84 2.90 -6.47
N VAL A 244 -24.24 3.12 -5.30
CA VAL A 244 -24.98 3.73 -4.20
C VAL A 244 -25.30 5.15 -4.66
N GLU A 245 -26.59 5.46 -4.86
CA GLU A 245 -27.05 6.82 -5.15
C GLU A 245 -26.39 7.76 -4.15
N ASP A 246 -25.58 8.68 -4.67
CA ASP A 246 -24.78 9.66 -3.95
C ASP A 246 -25.73 10.74 -3.39
N ASN A 247 -26.68 10.35 -2.54
CA ASN A 247 -27.66 11.23 -1.90
C ASN A 247 -27.03 12.15 -0.85
N ARG A 248 -25.71 12.08 -0.67
CA ARG A 248 -24.96 12.82 0.35
C ARG A 248 -24.26 14.00 -0.29
N THR A 249 -24.98 15.10 -0.39
CA THR A 249 -24.42 16.41 -0.76
C THR A 249 -23.74 17.03 0.47
N ILE A 250 -22.82 18.00 0.25
CA ILE A 250 -22.20 18.84 1.29
C ILE A 250 -23.24 19.42 2.28
N ARG A 251 -24.50 19.52 1.83
CA ARG A 251 -25.67 19.93 2.61
C ARG A 251 -25.98 19.02 3.81
N ASP A 252 -25.62 17.74 3.78
CA ASP A 252 -25.82 16.81 4.90
C ASP A 252 -24.76 16.94 6.01
N ILE A 253 -23.65 17.64 5.76
CA ILE A 253 -22.63 17.97 6.79
C ILE A 253 -23.18 18.92 7.85
N PHE A 254 -24.16 19.74 7.47
CA PHE A 254 -24.70 20.82 8.30
C PHE A 254 -26.13 20.56 8.78
N LYS A 255 -26.66 19.33 8.63
CA LYS A 255 -27.92 18.98 9.28
C LYS A 255 -27.67 18.87 10.78
N PRO A 256 -28.32 19.70 11.62
CA PRO A 256 -28.23 19.55 13.05
C PRO A 256 -28.91 18.22 13.44
N PHE A 257 -28.27 17.50 14.36
CA PHE A 257 -28.89 16.42 15.11
C PHE A 257 -30.04 16.94 15.96
#